data_AF-A0A2R7LCQ9-F1
#
_entry.id   AF-A0A2R7LCQ9-F1
#
_cell.length_a   1.000
_cell.length_b   1.000
_cell.length_c   1.000
_cell.angle_alpha   90.00
_cell.angle_beta   90.00
_cell.angle_gamma   90.00
#
_symmetry.space_group_name_H-M   'P 1'
#
loop_
_entity.id
_entity.type
_entity.pdbx_description
1 polymer ?
#
loop_
_entity_poly.entity_id
_entity_poly.type
_entity_poly.pdbx_seq_one_letter_code
_entity_poly.pdbx_strand_id
1 'polypeptide(L)'
;MKNKTFNTKALLVATAVSALTIVLVFYGSRQLQNFDAALVTYLFGTIFAFFGIVYRYTVWLQRPPTWMYFKRSLRFLFTGKIFSHLWFLGKESVENIVVQKFIYPRSKYRWAAHFCIALGCMSAFAITIPLTFGWIHFTLAPNSISVYEAHFFGFKMMDFTIGSFLAFLIFHALNWSSWLVIFGSVYYLRRRLTNPGLIA
;
A
#
# COMPACT_ATOMS: atom_id res chain seq x y z
N MET A 1 35.04 18.41 12.16
CA MET A 1 33.58 18.15 12.08
C MET A 1 33.38 16.64 12.04
N LYS A 2 32.68 16.04 13.01
CA LYS A 2 32.46 14.57 13.05
C LYS A 2 31.75 14.13 11.75
N ASN A 3 32.40 13.26 10.97
CA ASN A 3 31.82 12.59 9.81
C ASN A 3 30.65 11.72 10.29
N LYS A 4 29.44 12.28 10.34
CA LYS A 4 28.23 11.49 10.61
C LYS A 4 27.99 10.59 9.40
N THR A 5 28.06 9.28 9.61
CA THR A 5 27.82 8.25 8.60
C THR A 5 26.34 8.11 8.23
N PHE A 6 25.42 8.73 8.98
CA PHE A 6 23.98 8.64 8.77
C PHE A 6 23.25 9.98 8.97
N ASN A 7 22.07 10.09 8.36
CA ASN A 7 21.26 11.31 8.37
C ASN A 7 20.39 11.36 9.63
N THR A 8 20.79 12.16 10.63
CA THR A 8 20.07 12.25 11.91
C THR A 8 18.63 12.75 11.78
N LYS A 9 18.33 13.65 10.85
CA LYS A 9 16.95 14.15 10.67
C LYS A 9 16.05 13.04 10.10
N ALA A 10 16.53 12.34 9.09
CA ALA A 10 15.80 11.23 8.50
C ALA A 10 15.59 10.08 9.48
N LEU A 11 16.59 9.81 10.34
CA LEU A 11 16.48 8.80 11.40
C LEU A 11 15.36 9.16 12.38
N LEU A 12 15.34 10.39 12.90
CA LEU A 12 14.30 10.84 13.83
C LEU A 12 12.90 10.75 13.24
N VAL A 13 12.71 11.20 11.98
CA VAL A 13 11.41 11.12 11.29
C VAL A 13 10.99 9.66 11.10
N ALA A 14 11.90 8.79 10.67
CA ALA A 14 11.60 7.38 10.47
C ALA A 14 11.22 6.69 11.78
N THR A 15 11.98 6.92 12.86
CA THR A 15 11.65 6.38 14.20
C THR A 15 10.30 6.90 14.70
N ALA A 16 10.00 8.19 14.52
CA ALA A 16 8.73 8.77 14.91
C ALA A 16 7.56 8.14 14.15
N VAL A 17 7.70 7.91 12.83
CA VAL A 17 6.66 7.24 12.04
C VAL A 17 6.50 5.78 12.45
N SER A 18 7.59 5.05 12.73
CA SER A 18 7.49 3.68 13.25
C SER A 18 6.79 3.61 14.60
N ALA A 19 7.06 4.55 15.51
CA ALA A 19 6.34 4.65 16.79
C ALA A 19 4.86 4.95 16.56
N LEU A 20 4.53 5.85 15.63
CA LEU A 20 3.15 6.12 15.24
C LEU A 20 2.46 4.88 14.67
N THR A 21 3.14 4.07 13.86
CA THR A 21 2.60 2.79 13.35
C THR A 21 2.22 1.86 14.50
N ILE A 22 3.05 1.74 15.53
CA ILE A 22 2.75 0.92 16.73
C ILE A 22 1.51 1.46 17.45
N VAL A 23 1.40 2.78 17.60
CA VAL A 23 0.23 3.43 18.19
C VAL A 23 -1.05 3.15 17.38
N LEU A 24 -0.98 3.23 16.05
CA LEU A 24 -2.11 2.94 15.15
C LEU A 24 -2.55 1.48 15.22
N VAL A 25 -1.63 0.55 15.40
CA VAL A 25 -1.95 -0.87 15.60
C VAL A 25 -2.63 -1.06 16.95
N PHE A 26 -2.07 -0.49 18.02
CA PHE A 26 -2.62 -0.64 19.38
C PHE A 26 -4.05 -0.11 19.48
N TYR A 27 -4.31 1.12 19.01
CA TYR A 27 -5.66 1.69 19.05
C TYR A 27 -6.58 1.07 18.01
N GLY A 28 -6.09 0.77 16.81
CA GLY A 28 -6.89 0.22 15.73
C GLY A 28 -7.41 -1.20 16.01
N SER A 29 -6.62 -1.99 16.75
CA SER A 29 -6.98 -3.34 17.20
C SER A 29 -7.79 -3.37 18.50
N ARG A 30 -8.21 -2.22 19.04
CA ARG A 30 -8.87 -2.09 20.36
C ARG A 30 -8.04 -2.66 21.49
N GLN A 31 -6.86 -2.08 21.71
CA GLN A 31 -5.89 -2.52 22.74
C GLN A 31 -5.48 -3.98 22.53
N LEU A 32 -5.22 -4.37 21.28
CA LEU A 32 -4.80 -5.71 20.84
C LEU A 32 -5.86 -6.81 20.98
N GLN A 33 -7.11 -6.50 21.36
CA GLN A 33 -8.19 -7.50 21.44
C GLN A 33 -8.48 -8.16 20.09
N ASN A 34 -8.43 -7.39 19.01
CA ASN A 34 -8.72 -7.85 17.66
C ASN A 34 -7.45 -8.17 16.86
N PHE A 35 -6.29 -8.22 17.52
CA PHE A 35 -5.03 -8.48 16.85
C PHE A 35 -4.79 -9.99 16.72
N ASP A 36 -4.55 -10.45 15.50
CA ASP A 36 -4.20 -11.84 15.23
C ASP A 36 -2.70 -12.07 15.51
N ALA A 37 -2.39 -12.94 16.48
CA ALA A 37 -1.03 -13.30 16.84
C ALA A 37 -0.24 -13.96 15.69
N ALA A 38 -0.92 -14.59 14.73
CA ALA A 38 -0.26 -15.14 13.55
C ALA A 38 0.34 -14.05 12.64
N LEU A 39 -0.12 -12.80 12.76
CA LEU A 39 0.33 -11.67 11.94
C LEU A 39 1.48 -10.88 12.57
N VAL A 40 2.02 -11.31 13.72
CA VAL A 40 3.13 -10.62 14.41
C VAL A 40 4.35 -10.45 13.51
N THR A 41 4.72 -11.47 12.73
CA THR A 41 5.87 -11.38 11.81
C THR A 41 5.63 -10.37 10.70
N TYR A 42 4.41 -10.30 10.17
CA TYR A 42 3.99 -9.28 9.20
C TYR A 42 3.99 -7.88 9.83
N LEU A 43 3.64 -7.74 11.11
CA LEU A 43 3.68 -6.46 11.82
C LEU A 43 5.12 -5.95 11.92
N PHE A 44 6.07 -6.79 12.35
CA PHE A 44 7.49 -6.43 12.35
C PHE A 44 7.96 -6.02 10.95
N GLY A 45 7.69 -6.84 9.94
CA GLY A 45 8.04 -6.53 8.55
C GLY A 45 7.48 -5.19 8.08
N THR A 46 6.23 -4.88 8.44
CA THR A 46 5.56 -3.62 8.11
C THR A 46 6.22 -2.43 8.80
N ILE A 47 6.54 -2.54 10.10
CA ILE A 47 7.23 -1.48 10.86
C ILE A 47 8.62 -1.19 10.25
N PHE A 48 9.40 -2.22 9.93
CA PHE A 48 10.70 -2.06 9.27
C PHE A 48 10.58 -1.47 7.86
N ALA A 49 9.56 -1.88 7.09
CA ALA A 49 9.29 -1.33 5.77
C ALA A 49 8.96 0.17 5.86
N PHE A 50 8.05 0.58 6.75
CA PHE A 50 7.74 2.00 6.99
C PHE A 50 8.96 2.78 7.42
N PHE A 51 9.76 2.25 8.35
CA PHE A 51 11.01 2.88 8.78
C PHE A 51 11.95 3.12 7.57
N GLY A 52 12.22 2.07 6.80
CA GLY A 52 13.15 2.14 5.67
C GLY A 52 12.68 3.08 4.56
N ILE A 53 11.39 3.02 4.21
CA ILE A 53 10.76 3.90 3.21
C ILE A 53 10.83 5.35 3.66
N VAL A 54 10.40 5.65 4.89
CA VAL A 54 10.39 7.01 5.43
C VAL A 54 11.80 7.58 5.56
N TYR A 55 12.76 6.77 6.02
CA TYR A 55 14.16 7.20 6.09
C TYR A 55 14.68 7.55 4.69
N ARG A 56 14.53 6.66 3.71
CA ARG A 56 14.98 6.88 2.32
C ARG A 56 14.28 8.07 1.68
N TYR A 57 12.98 8.21 1.89
CA TYR A 57 12.19 9.34 1.37
C TYR A 57 12.63 10.67 2.00
N THR A 58 12.89 10.68 3.31
CA THR A 58 13.35 11.89 4.02
C THR A 58 14.74 12.30 3.57
N VAL A 59 15.66 11.36 3.34
CA VAL A 59 16.97 11.65 2.75
C VAL A 59 16.81 12.20 1.33
N TRP A 60 15.91 11.62 0.53
CA TRP A 60 15.63 12.09 -0.82
C TRP A 60 15.04 13.51 -0.84
N LEU A 61 14.14 13.84 0.09
CA LEU A 61 13.53 15.18 0.22
C LEU A 61 14.52 16.28 0.61
N GLN A 62 15.66 15.95 1.21
CA GLN A 62 16.67 16.94 1.61
C GLN A 62 17.49 17.48 0.43
N ARG A 63 17.36 16.90 -0.77
CA ARG A 63 18.06 17.40 -1.96
C ARG A 63 17.40 18.69 -2.45
N PRO A 64 18.15 19.72 -2.87
CA PRO A 64 17.58 20.99 -3.32
C PRO A 64 16.44 20.89 -4.35
N PRO A 65 16.54 20.07 -5.42
CA PRO A 65 15.46 19.99 -6.41
C PRO A 65 14.18 19.36 -5.84
N THR A 66 14.30 18.29 -5.06
CA THR A 66 13.16 17.56 -4.50
C THR A 66 12.47 18.38 -3.40
N TRP A 67 13.25 19.11 -2.58
CA TRP A 67 12.73 20.03 -1.59
C TRP A 67 11.88 21.15 -2.20
N MET A 68 12.29 21.66 -3.37
CA MET A 68 11.53 22.67 -4.09
C MET A 68 10.15 22.14 -4.51
N TYR A 69 10.10 20.95 -5.12
CA TYR A 69 8.84 20.31 -5.50
C TYR A 69 7.95 20.07 -4.27
N PHE A 70 8.51 19.53 -3.19
CA PHE A 70 7.75 19.28 -1.96
C PHE A 70 7.12 20.54 -1.38
N LYS A 71 7.89 21.63 -1.24
CA LYS A 71 7.36 22.92 -0.78
C LYS A 71 6.29 23.48 -1.70
N ARG A 72 6.45 23.34 -3.02
CA ARG A 72 5.45 23.80 -4.00
C ARG A 72 4.15 23.00 -3.86
N SER A 73 4.23 21.68 -3.70
CA SER A 73 3.08 20.81 -3.46
C SER A 73 2.37 21.16 -2.16
N LEU A 74 3.10 21.35 -1.06
CA LEU A 74 2.52 21.80 0.21
C LEU A 74 1.84 23.16 0.08
N ARG A 75 2.50 24.14 -0.56
CA ARG A 75 1.89 25.45 -0.79
C ARG A 75 0.60 25.32 -1.61
N PHE A 76 0.59 24.48 -2.64
CA PHE A 76 -0.60 24.22 -3.45
C PHE A 76 -1.77 23.65 -2.61
N LEU A 77 -1.49 22.71 -1.71
CA LEU A 77 -2.47 22.15 -0.77
C LEU A 77 -3.01 23.20 0.21
N PHE A 78 -2.13 23.98 0.85
CA PHE A 78 -2.54 24.93 1.90
C PHE A 78 -3.11 26.26 1.37
N THR A 79 -2.90 26.62 0.10
CA THR A 79 -3.45 27.86 -0.47
C THR A 79 -4.91 27.69 -0.95
N GLY A 80 -5.51 26.49 -0.82
CA GLY A 80 -6.88 26.23 -1.28
C GLY A 80 -7.05 26.20 -2.81
N LYS A 81 -6.00 26.49 -3.59
CA LYS A 81 -5.99 26.38 -5.06
C LYS A 81 -6.22 24.95 -5.56
N ILE A 82 -6.12 23.97 -4.68
CA ILE A 82 -6.54 22.61 -5.00
C ILE A 82 -8.02 22.55 -5.38
N PHE A 83 -8.88 23.32 -4.70
CA PHE A 83 -10.33 23.34 -4.94
C PHE A 83 -10.69 23.86 -6.33
N SER A 84 -9.99 24.91 -6.80
CA SER A 84 -10.18 25.45 -8.15
C SER A 84 -9.70 24.50 -9.26
N HIS A 85 -8.88 23.51 -8.92
CA HIS A 85 -8.31 22.54 -9.88
C HIS A 85 -8.67 21.09 -9.56
N LEU A 86 -9.70 20.84 -8.75
CA LEU A 86 -10.09 19.48 -8.34
C LEU A 86 -10.41 18.60 -9.54
N TRP A 87 -11.15 19.12 -10.52
CA TRP A 87 -11.49 18.37 -11.73
C TRP A 87 -10.23 17.94 -12.49
N PHE A 88 -9.31 18.88 -12.74
CA PHE A 88 -8.06 18.61 -13.42
C PHE A 88 -7.20 17.60 -12.63
N LEU A 89 -7.05 17.81 -11.32
CA LEU A 89 -6.28 16.92 -10.45
C LEU A 89 -6.88 15.51 -10.41
N GLY A 90 -8.20 15.40 -10.30
CA GLY A 90 -8.93 14.14 -10.30
C GLY A 90 -8.74 13.39 -11.61
N LYS A 91 -8.98 14.07 -12.75
CA LYS A 91 -8.78 13.51 -14.08
C LYS A 91 -7.34 13.00 -14.28
N GLU A 92 -6.35 13.85 -14.01
CA GLU A 92 -4.94 13.47 -14.22
C GLU A 92 -4.48 12.36 -13.25
N SER A 93 -5.02 12.33 -12.02
CA SER A 93 -4.73 11.25 -11.07
C SER A 93 -5.31 9.92 -11.55
N VAL A 94 -6.56 9.91 -12.04
CA VAL A 94 -7.16 8.69 -12.58
C VAL A 94 -6.43 8.25 -13.85
N GLU A 95 -6.18 9.14 -14.80
CA GLU A 95 -5.53 8.77 -16.06
C GLU A 95 -4.10 8.27 -15.86
N ASN A 96 -3.30 8.93 -15.01
CA ASN A 96 -1.87 8.63 -14.92
C ASN A 96 -1.50 7.72 -13.74
N ILE A 97 -2.22 7.75 -12.62
CA ILE A 97 -1.90 6.92 -11.45
C ILE A 97 -2.69 5.61 -11.50
N VAL A 98 -4.02 5.70 -11.65
CA VAL A 98 -4.89 4.52 -11.62
C VAL A 98 -4.80 3.76 -12.94
N VAL A 99 -5.06 4.43 -14.06
CA VAL A 99 -5.07 3.82 -15.40
C VAL A 99 -3.67 3.69 -15.98
N GLN A 100 -2.68 4.44 -15.48
CA GLN A 100 -1.29 4.37 -15.96
C GLN A 100 -1.14 4.65 -17.46
N LYS A 101 -1.97 5.57 -17.97
CA LYS A 101 -2.11 5.89 -19.41
C LYS A 101 -0.78 6.25 -20.07
N PHE A 102 0.18 6.82 -19.35
CA PHE A 102 1.52 7.15 -19.87
C PHE A 102 2.30 5.93 -20.41
N ILE A 103 1.98 4.70 -20.01
CA ILE A 103 2.65 3.47 -20.51
C ILE A 103 1.98 2.98 -21.80
N TYR A 104 0.67 3.21 -21.96
CA TYR A 104 -0.14 2.64 -23.03
C TYR A 104 0.36 2.99 -24.45
N PRO A 105 0.69 4.25 -24.77
CA PRO A 105 1.24 4.60 -26.10
C PRO A 105 2.55 3.91 -26.44
N ARG A 106 3.33 3.46 -25.44
CA ARG A 106 4.63 2.81 -25.67
C ARG A 106 4.52 1.33 -25.97
N SER A 107 3.54 0.63 -25.37
CA SER A 107 3.19 -0.76 -25.66
C SER A 107 2.02 -1.21 -24.78
N LYS A 108 0.96 -1.73 -25.41
CA LYS A 108 -0.23 -2.27 -24.72
C LYS A 108 0.12 -3.42 -23.78
N TYR A 109 1.05 -4.30 -24.18
CA TYR A 109 1.49 -5.42 -23.35
C TYR A 109 2.30 -4.99 -22.12
N ARG A 110 3.17 -3.97 -22.27
CA ARG A 110 3.89 -3.38 -21.12
C ARG A 110 2.92 -2.75 -20.14
N TRP A 111 1.95 -2.02 -20.68
CA TRP A 111 0.91 -1.40 -19.88
C TRP A 111 0.12 -2.44 -19.08
N ALA A 112 -0.38 -3.50 -19.74
CA ALA A 112 -1.13 -4.55 -19.06
C ALA A 112 -0.29 -5.26 -17.98
N ALA A 113 0.97 -5.59 -18.28
CA ALA A 113 1.85 -6.22 -17.30
C ALA A 113 2.16 -5.32 -16.09
N HIS A 114 2.43 -4.04 -16.32
CA HIS A 114 2.64 -3.08 -15.23
C HIS A 114 1.37 -2.87 -14.42
N PHE A 115 0.21 -2.77 -15.08
CA PHE A 115 -1.08 -2.64 -14.43
C PHE A 115 -1.37 -3.83 -13.51
N CYS A 116 -1.11 -5.06 -13.96
CA CYS A 116 -1.24 -6.26 -13.14
C CYS A 116 -0.31 -6.25 -11.91
N ILE A 117 0.97 -5.89 -12.07
CA ILE A 117 1.90 -5.77 -10.92
C ILE A 117 1.42 -4.70 -9.95
N ALA A 118 1.12 -3.51 -10.46
CA ALA A 118 0.73 -2.37 -9.63
C ALA A 118 -0.56 -2.65 -8.87
N LEU A 119 -1.59 -3.14 -9.56
CA LEU A 119 -2.87 -3.47 -8.94
C LEU A 119 -2.72 -4.61 -7.93
N GLY A 120 -2.02 -5.70 -8.30
CA GLY A 120 -1.80 -6.84 -7.41
C GLY A 120 -0.98 -6.52 -6.17
N CYS A 121 0.08 -5.72 -6.30
CA CYS A 121 0.84 -5.25 -5.13
C CYS A 121 0.02 -4.27 -4.27
N MET A 122 -0.70 -3.34 -4.90
CA MET A 122 -1.51 -2.36 -4.17
C MET A 122 -2.67 -3.04 -3.41
N SER A 123 -3.36 -3.99 -4.03
CA SER A 123 -4.42 -4.76 -3.38
C SER A 123 -3.86 -5.61 -2.24
N ALA A 124 -2.70 -6.24 -2.43
CA ALA A 124 -2.03 -6.99 -1.36
C ALA A 124 -1.72 -6.09 -0.15
N PHE A 125 -1.19 -4.88 -0.35
CA PHE A 125 -0.99 -3.94 0.75
C PHE A 125 -2.29 -3.47 1.39
N ALA A 126 -3.31 -3.17 0.57
CA ALA A 126 -4.63 -2.73 1.05
C ALA A 126 -5.36 -3.79 1.87
N ILE A 127 -5.05 -5.07 1.69
CA ILE A 127 -5.61 -6.19 2.46
C ILE A 127 -4.72 -6.49 3.68
N THR A 128 -3.42 -6.68 3.46
CA THR A 128 -2.50 -7.17 4.50
C THR A 128 -2.25 -6.13 5.59
N ILE A 129 -2.14 -4.83 5.27
CA ILE A 129 -1.88 -3.81 6.29
C ILE A 129 -3.05 -3.70 7.29
N PRO A 130 -4.32 -3.55 6.86
CA PRO A 130 -5.44 -3.50 7.81
C PRO A 130 -5.60 -4.78 8.63
N LEU A 131 -5.38 -5.96 8.03
CA LEU A 131 -5.40 -7.24 8.77
C LEU A 131 -4.29 -7.27 9.83
N THR A 132 -3.06 -6.94 9.43
CA THR A 132 -1.89 -6.91 10.33
C THR A 132 -2.08 -5.90 11.46
N PHE A 133 -2.77 -4.80 11.22
CA PHE A 133 -3.02 -3.79 12.24
C PHE A 133 -4.21 -4.14 13.16
N GLY A 134 -4.91 -5.24 12.89
CA GLY A 134 -6.16 -5.61 13.58
C GLY A 134 -7.32 -4.66 13.29
N TRP A 135 -7.21 -3.84 12.22
CA TRP A 135 -8.28 -2.95 11.78
C TRP A 135 -9.40 -3.74 11.13
N ILE A 136 -9.05 -4.80 10.38
CA ILE A 136 -10.01 -5.76 9.83
C ILE A 136 -9.80 -7.09 10.55
N HIS A 137 -10.89 -7.71 10.99
CA HIS A 137 -10.88 -9.08 11.49
C HIS A 137 -12.23 -9.74 11.21
N PHE A 138 -12.25 -11.07 11.30
CA PHE A 138 -13.43 -11.88 11.04
C PHE A 138 -13.76 -12.71 12.27
N THR A 139 -15.03 -12.75 12.65
CA THR A 139 -15.54 -13.57 13.77
C THR A 139 -16.71 -14.41 13.30
N LEU A 140 -17.00 -15.52 13.98
CA LEU A 140 -18.25 -16.23 13.78
C LEU A 140 -19.40 -15.40 14.38
N ALA A 141 -20.55 -15.38 13.72
CA ALA A 141 -21.73 -14.71 14.24
C ALA A 141 -22.21 -15.39 15.54
N PRO A 142 -22.77 -14.63 16.51
CA PRO A 142 -23.31 -15.22 17.73
C PRO A 142 -24.33 -16.30 17.41
N ASN A 143 -24.15 -17.49 18.01
CA ASN A 143 -25.02 -18.66 17.83
C ASN A 143 -25.06 -19.25 16.39
N SER A 144 -24.07 -18.97 15.54
CA SER A 144 -23.96 -19.59 14.22
C SER A 144 -22.55 -20.09 13.94
N ILE A 145 -22.46 -21.28 13.34
CA ILE A 145 -21.22 -21.86 12.82
C ILE A 145 -21.06 -21.67 11.31
N SER A 146 -22.07 -21.10 10.65
CA SER A 146 -22.14 -20.99 9.19
C SER A 146 -22.04 -19.56 8.68
N VAL A 147 -21.94 -18.57 9.57
CA VAL A 147 -21.91 -17.15 9.22
C VAL A 147 -20.68 -16.49 9.85
N TYR A 148 -19.89 -15.80 9.02
CA TYR A 148 -18.83 -14.91 9.47
C TYR A 148 -19.30 -13.46 9.45
N GLU A 149 -18.83 -12.70 10.41
CA GLU A 149 -18.96 -11.24 10.48
C GLU A 149 -17.60 -10.62 10.20
N ALA A 150 -17.55 -9.68 9.26
CA ALA A 150 -16.39 -8.84 9.00
C ALA A 150 -16.51 -7.54 9.79
N HIS A 151 -15.47 -7.24 10.56
CA HIS A 151 -15.41 -6.05 11.39
C HIS A 151 -14.36 -5.08 10.86
N PHE A 152 -14.66 -3.79 10.95
CA PHE A 152 -13.71 -2.71 10.70
C PHE A 152 -13.60 -1.83 11.95
N PHE A 153 -12.40 -1.73 12.52
CA PHE A 153 -12.15 -1.12 13.83
C PHE A 153 -13.07 -1.66 14.95
N GLY A 154 -13.48 -2.94 14.85
CA GLY A 154 -14.40 -3.60 15.77
C GLY A 154 -15.87 -3.20 15.65
N PHE A 155 -16.25 -2.53 14.56
CA PHE A 155 -17.65 -2.37 14.18
C PHE A 155 -17.99 -3.39 13.10
N LYS A 156 -19.10 -4.12 13.27
CA LYS A 156 -19.62 -5.04 12.25
C LYS A 156 -19.95 -4.23 10.99
N MET A 157 -19.32 -4.58 9.87
CA MET A 157 -19.57 -3.94 8.58
C MET A 157 -20.49 -4.77 7.70
N MET A 158 -20.28 -6.09 7.71
CA MET A 158 -21.04 -7.03 6.90
C MET A 158 -20.94 -8.44 7.47
N ASP A 159 -21.88 -9.30 7.10
CA ASP A 159 -21.85 -10.73 7.35
C ASP A 159 -22.04 -11.51 6.05
N PHE A 160 -21.51 -12.74 6.04
CA PHE A 160 -21.61 -13.62 4.90
C PHE A 160 -21.60 -15.08 5.33
N THR A 161 -22.33 -15.91 4.59
CA THR A 161 -22.38 -17.36 4.83
C THR A 161 -21.11 -18.03 4.32
N ILE A 162 -20.61 -19.00 5.09
CA ILE A 162 -19.49 -19.87 4.70
C ILE A 162 -19.91 -20.67 3.47
N GLY A 163 -18.99 -20.78 2.50
CA GLY A 163 -19.26 -21.45 1.22
C GLY A 163 -20.00 -20.59 0.19
N SER A 164 -20.40 -19.36 0.53
CA SER A 164 -20.92 -18.42 -0.47
C SER A 164 -19.83 -17.95 -1.44
N PHE A 165 -20.24 -17.48 -2.61
CA PHE A 165 -19.33 -16.87 -3.58
C PHE A 165 -18.59 -15.66 -3.00
N LEU A 166 -19.25 -14.87 -2.16
CA LEU A 166 -18.65 -13.73 -1.48
C LEU A 166 -17.56 -14.16 -0.49
N ALA A 167 -17.81 -15.20 0.32
CA ALA A 167 -16.82 -15.77 1.21
C ALA A 167 -15.60 -16.29 0.43
N PHE A 168 -15.83 -16.95 -0.71
CA PHE A 168 -14.76 -17.41 -1.60
C PHE A 168 -13.90 -16.24 -2.08
N LEU A 169 -14.50 -15.15 -2.55
CA LEU A 169 -13.75 -13.97 -3.00
C LEU A 169 -12.93 -13.32 -1.88
N ILE A 170 -13.53 -13.13 -0.70
CA ILE A 170 -12.87 -12.48 0.45
C ILE A 170 -11.70 -13.32 0.97
N PHE A 171 -11.90 -14.62 1.21
CA PHE A 171 -10.84 -15.49 1.73
C PHE A 171 -9.74 -15.80 0.71
N HIS A 172 -10.00 -15.59 -0.58
CA HIS A 172 -8.98 -15.72 -1.64
C HIS A 172 -8.46 -14.36 -2.14
N ALA A 173 -8.76 -13.24 -1.47
CA ALA A 173 -8.37 -11.89 -1.90
C ALA A 173 -6.85 -11.73 -2.14
N LEU A 174 -6.02 -12.32 -1.29
CA LEU A 174 -4.56 -12.35 -1.49
C LEU A 174 -4.13 -13.28 -2.62
N ASN A 175 -4.85 -14.38 -2.85
CA ASN A 175 -4.58 -15.27 -3.99
C ASN A 175 -4.84 -14.53 -5.32
N TRP A 176 -5.95 -13.79 -5.43
CA TRP A 176 -6.22 -12.94 -6.61
C TRP A 176 -5.13 -11.90 -6.83
N SER A 177 -4.67 -11.27 -5.74
CA SER A 177 -3.55 -10.32 -5.78
C SER A 177 -2.27 -10.98 -6.31
N SER A 178 -1.95 -12.20 -5.86
CA SER A 178 -0.78 -12.95 -6.33
C SER A 178 -0.86 -13.31 -7.82
N TRP A 179 -2.04 -13.70 -8.32
CA TRP A 179 -2.22 -14.03 -9.74
C TRP A 179 -1.90 -12.82 -10.63
N LEU A 180 -2.39 -11.63 -10.27
CA LEU A 180 -2.07 -10.39 -10.97
C LEU A 180 -0.55 -10.13 -10.98
N VAL A 181 0.11 -10.23 -9.82
CA VAL A 181 1.56 -10.03 -9.72
C VAL A 181 2.33 -11.05 -10.56
N ILE A 182 1.94 -12.34 -10.52
CA ILE A 182 2.56 -13.41 -11.29
C ILE A 182 2.44 -13.13 -12.79
N PHE A 183 1.26 -12.81 -13.29
CA PHE A 183 1.07 -12.54 -14.72
C PHE A 183 1.94 -11.39 -15.21
N GLY A 184 1.96 -10.27 -14.48
CA GLY A 184 2.78 -9.13 -14.86
C GLY A 184 4.28 -9.40 -14.74
N SER A 185 4.70 -10.10 -13.67
CA SER A 185 6.12 -10.42 -13.43
C SER A 185 6.67 -11.41 -14.45
N VAL A 186 5.91 -12.45 -14.80
CA VAL A 186 6.28 -13.41 -15.84
C VAL A 186 6.47 -12.72 -17.19
N TYR A 187 5.59 -11.78 -17.55
CA TYR A 187 5.75 -11.01 -18.78
C TYR A 187 7.08 -10.22 -18.79
N TYR A 188 7.39 -9.51 -17.71
CA TYR A 188 8.64 -8.73 -17.63
C TYR A 188 9.88 -9.61 -17.55
N LEU A 189 9.81 -10.74 -16.85
CA LEU A 189 10.89 -11.72 -16.79
C LEU A 189 11.17 -12.31 -18.18
N ARG A 190 10.13 -12.81 -18.87
CA ARG A 190 10.25 -13.30 -20.25
C ARG A 190 10.92 -12.24 -21.12
N ARG A 191 10.44 -11.00 -21.05
CA ARG A 191 11.01 -9.92 -21.86
C ARG A 191 12.47 -9.62 -21.50
N ARG A 192 12.85 -9.68 -20.22
CA ARG A 192 14.25 -9.49 -19.79
C ARG A 192 15.16 -10.56 -20.37
N LEU A 193 14.65 -11.78 -20.55
CA LEU A 193 15.40 -12.91 -21.10
C LEU A 193 15.43 -12.91 -22.64
N THR A 194 14.36 -12.48 -23.30
CA THR A 194 14.26 -12.54 -24.78
C THR A 194 14.72 -11.27 -25.48
N ASN A 195 14.65 -10.12 -24.81
CA ASN A 195 15.06 -8.83 -25.36
C ASN A 195 16.22 -8.30 -24.53
N PRO A 196 17.48 -8.62 -24.87
CA PRO A 196 18.61 -7.83 -24.40
C PRO A 196 18.31 -6.41 -24.86
N GLY A 197 18.05 -5.49 -23.92
CA GLY A 197 17.88 -4.08 -24.27
C GLY A 197 19.07 -3.63 -25.12
N LEU A 198 18.91 -2.56 -25.91
CA LEU A 198 20.03 -1.96 -26.64
C LEU A 198 21.23 -1.88 -25.69
N ILE A 199 22.22 -2.74 -25.92
CA ILE A 199 23.51 -2.68 -25.26
C ILE A 199 24.12 -1.42 -25.87
N ALA A 200 24.11 -0.34 -25.09
CA ALA A 200 24.84 0.86 -25.44
C ALA A 200 26.35 0.55 -25.39
#